data_AF-A0A810MRW4-F1
#
_entry.id   AF-A0A810MRW4-F1
#
_cell.length_a   1.000
_cell.length_b   1.000
_cell.length_c   1.000
_cell.angle_alpha   90.00
_cell.angle_beta   90.00
_cell.angle_gamma   90.00
#
_symmetry.space_group_name_H-M   'P 1'
#
loop_
_entity.id
_entity.type
_entity.pdbx_description
1 polymer ?
#
loop_
_entity_poly.entity_id
_entity_poly.type
_entity_poly.pdbx_seq_one_letter_code
_entity_poly.pdbx_strand_id
1 'polypeptide(L)'
;MPRARFLAEVAAGVGRPDPELTWVDQEFLVEHDVRPWSGERALPLWLPLPEYGGFLSRDVSDTLAAGLAPRALAETARATRQWMTDHPDAVKAGGLAPDAETKVLREWHGRLG
;
A
#
# COMPACT_ATOMS: atom_id res chain seq x y z
N MET A 1 -6.05 -5.79 -12.17
CA MET A 1 -4.85 -6.50 -11.67
C MET A 1 -5.12 -6.99 -10.24
N PRO A 2 -4.79 -8.24 -9.88
CA PRO A 2 -4.92 -8.72 -8.50
C PRO A 2 -4.01 -7.96 -7.53
N ARG A 3 -4.43 -7.76 -6.27
CA ARG A 3 -3.63 -7.07 -5.24
C ARG A 3 -2.27 -7.72 -4.99
N ALA A 4 -2.18 -9.05 -4.99
CA ALA A 4 -0.92 -9.76 -4.82
C ALA A 4 0.11 -9.41 -5.92
N ARG A 5 -0.33 -9.30 -7.18
CA ARG A 5 0.54 -8.89 -8.29
C ARG A 5 0.97 -7.43 -8.15
N PHE A 6 0.07 -6.54 -7.73
CA PHE A 6 0.41 -5.14 -7.44
C PHE A 6 1.56 -5.05 -6.42
N LEU A 7 1.44 -5.75 -5.30
CA LEU A 7 2.43 -5.73 -4.22
C LEU A 7 3.77 -6.34 -4.66
N ALA A 8 3.75 -7.44 -5.42
CA ALA A 8 4.95 -8.07 -5.96
C ALA A 8 5.75 -7.14 -6.91
N GLU A 9 5.06 -6.41 -7.78
CA GLU A 9 5.70 -5.44 -8.69
C GLU A 9 6.31 -4.26 -7.94
N VAL A 10 5.63 -3.74 -6.90
CA VAL A 10 6.18 -2.68 -6.02
C VAL A 10 7.43 -3.20 -5.30
N ALA A 11 7.35 -4.39 -4.71
CA ALA A 11 8.45 -5.08 -4.01
C ALA A 11 9.69 -5.23 -4.89
N ALA A 12 9.51 -5.68 -6.14
CA ALA A 12 10.58 -5.76 -7.13
C ALA A 12 11.18 -4.37 -7.44
N GLY A 13 10.35 -3.34 -7.58
CA GLY A 13 10.80 -1.96 -7.85
C GLY A 13 11.61 -1.33 -6.71
N VAL A 14 11.27 -1.63 -5.45
CA VAL A 14 11.98 -1.11 -4.27
C VAL A 14 13.18 -1.95 -3.82
N GLY A 15 13.47 -3.07 -4.50
CA GLY A 15 14.60 -3.94 -4.18
C GLY A 15 14.36 -4.85 -2.98
N ARG A 16 13.11 -5.26 -2.72
CA ARG A 16 12.71 -6.20 -1.66
C ARG A 16 11.87 -7.32 -2.28
N PRO A 17 12.45 -8.21 -3.11
CA PRO A 17 11.71 -9.03 -4.07
C PRO A 17 10.79 -10.13 -3.49
N ASP A 18 10.65 -10.26 -2.18
CA ASP A 18 9.80 -11.28 -1.55
C ASP A 18 9.34 -10.83 -0.15
N PRO A 19 8.36 -9.91 -0.06
CA PRO A 19 7.82 -9.49 1.23
C PRO A 19 6.93 -10.60 1.80
N GLU A 20 7.07 -10.86 3.10
CA GLU A 20 6.07 -11.65 3.82
C GLU A 20 4.76 -10.88 3.88
N LEU A 21 3.68 -11.46 3.35
CA LEU A 21 2.35 -10.84 3.32
C LEU A 21 1.47 -11.43 4.40
N THR A 22 1.02 -10.58 5.33
CA THR A 22 -0.02 -10.91 6.30
C THR A 22 -1.36 -10.36 5.84
N TRP A 23 -2.33 -11.25 5.63
CA TRP A 23 -3.72 -10.85 5.37
C TRP A 23 -4.43 -10.63 6.70
N VAL A 24 -4.95 -9.42 6.90
CA VAL A 24 -5.57 -8.96 8.14
C VAL A 24 -6.99 -8.46 7.85
N ASP A 25 -7.93 -8.79 8.73
CA ASP A 25 -9.31 -8.32 8.62
C ASP A 25 -9.41 -6.82 8.83
N GLN A 26 -10.27 -6.15 8.05
CA GLN A 26 -10.41 -4.70 8.12
C GLN A 26 -10.98 -4.26 9.49
N GLU A 27 -11.85 -5.06 10.09
CA GLU A 27 -12.44 -4.80 11.40
C GLU A 27 -11.35 -4.80 12.48
N PHE A 28 -10.40 -5.73 12.40
CA PHE A 28 -9.24 -5.78 13.27
C PHE A 28 -8.37 -4.53 13.13
N LEU A 29 -8.09 -4.08 11.90
CA LEU A 29 -7.33 -2.85 11.68
C LEU A 29 -8.01 -1.64 12.32
N VAL A 30 -9.33 -1.52 12.19
CA VAL A 30 -10.13 -0.45 12.80
C VAL A 30 -10.09 -0.53 14.34
N GLU A 31 -10.25 -1.73 14.92
CA GLU A 31 -10.15 -1.96 16.37
C GLU A 31 -8.80 -1.50 16.96
N HIS A 32 -7.73 -1.55 16.17
CA HIS A 32 -6.37 -1.17 16.60
C HIS A 32 -5.98 0.26 16.19
N ASP A 33 -6.96 1.10 15.85
CA ASP A 33 -6.75 2.50 15.41
C ASP A 33 -5.74 2.60 14.25
N VAL A 34 -5.80 1.64 13.31
CA VAL A 34 -5.11 1.76 12.02
C VAL A 34 -6.02 2.54 11.08
N ARG A 35 -5.52 3.67 10.58
CA ARG A 35 -6.32 4.59 9.78
C ARG A 35 -6.26 4.26 8.29
N PRO A 36 -7.34 4.51 7.54
CA PRO A 36 -7.33 4.27 6.12
C PRO A 36 -6.52 5.32 5.37
N TRP A 37 -5.75 4.88 4.37
CA TRP A 37 -5.10 5.66 3.33
C TRP A 37 -4.03 6.70 3.73
N SER A 38 -4.33 7.62 4.65
CA SER A 38 -3.48 8.76 4.96
C SER A 38 -3.63 9.23 6.42
N GLY A 39 -2.62 9.97 6.88
CA GLY A 39 -2.56 10.53 8.23
C GLY A 39 -1.67 9.73 9.17
N GLU A 40 -1.71 10.12 10.44
CA GLU A 40 -1.02 9.39 11.51
C GLU A 40 -1.64 8.01 11.69
N ARG A 41 -0.80 6.98 11.92
CA ARG A 41 -1.22 5.58 12.07
C ARG A 41 -1.95 4.98 10.87
N ALA A 42 -1.78 5.56 9.68
CA ALA A 42 -2.45 5.06 8.48
C ALA A 42 -1.77 3.82 7.87
N LEU A 43 -2.55 2.95 7.25
CA LEU A 43 -2.07 1.94 6.31
C LEU A 43 -2.31 2.45 4.88
N PRO A 44 -1.25 2.82 4.13
CA PRO A 44 -1.39 3.29 2.75
C PRO A 44 -2.04 2.23 1.86
N LEU A 45 -2.80 2.68 0.86
CA LEU A 45 -3.47 1.82 -0.14
C LEU A 45 -4.49 0.83 0.44
N TRP A 46 -4.93 1.01 1.68
CA TRP A 46 -6.08 0.33 2.26
C TRP A 46 -7.24 1.31 2.50
N LEU A 47 -8.44 0.85 2.15
CA LEU A 47 -9.72 1.53 2.37
C LEU A 47 -10.76 0.48 2.79
N PRO A 48 -11.63 0.77 3.78
CA PRO A 48 -12.70 -0.13 4.20
C PRO A 48 -13.68 -0.43 3.07
N LEU A 49 -14.17 -1.66 3.04
CA LEU A 49 -15.21 -2.09 2.12
C LEU A 49 -16.48 -2.45 2.90
N PRO A 50 -17.68 -2.23 2.33
CA PRO A 50 -17.93 -1.84 0.94
C PRO A 50 -17.89 -0.33 0.65
N GLU A 51 -17.80 0.52 1.66
CA GLU A 51 -18.04 1.98 1.57
C GLU A 51 -17.16 2.67 0.52
N TYR A 52 -15.92 2.20 0.36
CA TYR A 52 -14.95 2.74 -0.61
C TYR A 52 -14.75 1.86 -1.85
N GLY A 53 -15.66 0.93 -2.15
CA GLY A 53 -15.52 -0.01 -3.27
C GLY A 53 -15.32 0.64 -4.64
N GLY A 54 -15.88 1.84 -4.85
CA GLY A 54 -15.71 2.62 -6.09
C GLY A 54 -14.43 3.45 -6.17
N PHE A 55 -13.63 3.54 -5.10
CA PHE A 55 -12.50 4.48 -5.04
C PHE A 55 -11.43 4.19 -6.10
N LEU A 56 -11.21 2.91 -6.40
CA LEU A 56 -10.25 2.44 -7.41
C LEU A 56 -10.93 1.97 -8.71
N SER A 57 -12.20 2.31 -8.94
CA SER A 57 -13.00 1.81 -10.08
C SER A 57 -13.12 2.80 -11.23
N ARG A 58 -12.23 3.79 -11.32
CA ARG A 58 -12.26 4.77 -12.42
C ARG A 58 -12.00 4.08 -13.75
N ASP A 59 -12.91 4.26 -14.69
CA ASP A 59 -12.72 3.84 -16.08
C ASP A 59 -11.69 4.76 -16.75
N VAL A 60 -10.68 4.14 -17.37
CA VAL A 60 -9.59 4.79 -18.08
C VAL A 60 -9.51 4.34 -19.54
N SER A 61 -10.56 3.68 -20.06
CA SER A 61 -10.58 3.11 -21.41
C SER A 61 -10.30 4.15 -22.49
N ASP A 62 -10.87 5.36 -22.38
CA ASP A 62 -10.63 6.45 -23.33
C ASP A 62 -9.17 6.92 -23.32
N THR A 63 -8.53 6.95 -22.15
CA THR A 63 -7.11 7.32 -22.01
C THR A 63 -6.22 6.29 -22.71
N LEU A 64 -6.52 5.00 -22.54
CA LEU A 64 -5.80 3.91 -23.20
C LEU A 64 -6.06 3.90 -24.71
N ALA A 65 -7.30 4.15 -25.14
CA ALA A 65 -7.67 4.24 -26.55
C ALA A 65 -7.01 5.42 -27.28
N ALA A 66 -6.73 6.50 -26.56
CA ALA A 66 -5.92 7.62 -27.05
C ALA A 66 -4.41 7.29 -27.20
N GLY A 67 -3.99 6.07 -26.88
CA GLY A 67 -2.60 5.61 -27.01
C GLY A 67 -1.70 5.92 -25.82
N LEU A 68 -2.27 6.43 -24.71
CA LEU A 68 -1.52 6.60 -23.46
C LEU A 68 -1.39 5.26 -22.75
N ALA A 69 -0.24 5.03 -22.11
CA ALA A 69 0.02 3.83 -21.34
C ALA A 69 0.58 4.18 -19.97
N PRO A 70 0.14 3.51 -18.89
CA PRO A 70 0.77 3.66 -17.60
C PRO A 70 2.20 3.11 -17.65
N ARG A 71 3.12 3.78 -16.95
CA ARG A 71 4.46 3.23 -16.70
C ARG A 71 4.33 1.92 -15.93
N ALA A 72 5.26 0.98 -16.16
CA ALA A 72 5.34 -0.24 -15.37
C ALA A 72 5.43 0.08 -13.87
N LEU A 73 4.74 -0.72 -13.04
CA LEU A 73 4.63 -0.45 -11.61
C LEU A 73 5.99 -0.58 -10.91
N ALA A 74 6.77 -1.61 -11.24
CA ALA A 74 8.14 -1.76 -10.73
C ALA A 74 9.06 -0.59 -11.10
N GLU A 75 8.92 -0.04 -12.31
CA GLU A 75 9.67 1.14 -12.74
C GLU A 75 9.24 2.40 -11.97
N THR A 76 7.93 2.59 -11.79
CA THR A 76 7.37 3.68 -10.99
C THR A 76 7.85 3.59 -9.54
N ALA A 77 7.78 2.42 -8.91
CA ALA A 77 8.24 2.22 -7.53
C ALA A 77 9.75 2.49 -7.38
N ARG A 78 10.57 2.05 -8.34
CA ARG A 78 12.01 2.32 -8.37
C ARG A 78 12.29 3.82 -8.45
N ALA A 79 11.65 4.51 -9.40
CA ALA A 79 11.81 5.95 -9.60
C ALA A 79 11.37 6.74 -8.37
N THR A 80 10.23 6.37 -7.75
CA THR A 80 9.77 7.00 -6.51
C THR A 80 10.75 6.79 -5.36
N ARG A 81 11.26 5.57 -5.17
CA ARG A 81 12.27 5.28 -4.13
C ARG A 81 13.55 6.07 -4.35
N GLN A 82 14.02 6.17 -5.59
CA GLN A 82 15.19 6.97 -5.93
C GLN A 82 14.94 8.45 -5.60
N TRP A 83 13.82 9.01 -6.06
CA TRP A 83 13.44 10.39 -5.77
C TRP A 83 13.38 10.69 -4.27
N MET A 84 12.79 9.78 -3.48
CA MET A 84 12.73 9.90 -2.01
C MET A 84 14.13 9.87 -1.36
N THR A 85 15.05 9.09 -1.93
CA THR A 85 16.45 9.01 -1.47
C THR A 85 17.20 10.30 -1.79
N ASP A 86 16.95 10.87 -2.97
CA ASP A 86 17.61 12.08 -3.45
C ASP A 86 17.04 13.36 -2.78
N HIS A 87 15.81 13.31 -2.26
CA HIS A 87 15.10 14.46 -1.68
C HIS A 87 14.52 14.14 -0.29
N PRO A 88 15.33 13.75 0.71
CA PRO A 88 14.83 13.29 2.00
C PRO A 88 13.98 14.34 2.73
N ASP A 89 14.31 15.63 2.61
CA ASP A 89 13.56 16.73 3.24
C ASP A 89 12.17 16.95 2.62
N ALA A 90 11.96 16.48 1.38
CA ALA A 90 10.67 16.54 0.71
C ALA A 90 9.78 15.33 1.05
N VAL A 91 10.35 14.27 1.65
CA VAL A 91 9.62 13.07 2.03
C VAL A 91 8.84 13.32 3.31
N LYS A 92 7.51 13.34 3.19
CA LYS A 92 6.63 13.32 4.36
C LYS A 92 6.38 11.89 4.77
N ALA A 93 7.16 11.41 5.74
CA ALA A 93 6.90 10.12 6.38
C ALA A 93 5.53 10.19 7.09
N GLY A 94 4.62 9.30 6.71
CA GLY A 94 3.32 9.13 7.33
C GLY A 94 2.99 7.64 7.44
N GLY A 95 1.92 7.32 8.15
CA GLY A 95 1.48 5.96 8.35
C GLY A 95 1.80 5.38 9.73
N LEU A 96 1.72 4.06 9.82
CA LEU A 96 1.96 3.30 11.05
C LEU A 96 3.47 3.24 11.35
N ALA A 97 3.85 3.61 12.58
CA ALA A 97 5.24 3.49 13.02
C ALA A 97 5.63 2.00 13.12
N PRO A 98 6.91 1.63 12.90
CA PRO A 98 7.33 0.22 12.87
C PRO A 98 7.04 -0.58 14.16
N ASP A 99 7.11 0.08 15.31
CA ASP A 99 6.77 -0.50 16.62
C ASP A 99 5.26 -0.75 16.76
N ALA A 100 4.44 0.19 16.31
CA ALA A 100 2.99 0.05 16.26
C ALA A 100 2.57 -1.06 15.29
N GLU A 101 3.19 -1.14 14.10
CA GLU A 101 2.97 -2.20 13.13
C GLU A 101 3.33 -3.58 13.72
N THR A 102 4.50 -3.68 14.36
CA THR A 102 4.94 -4.92 15.02
C THR A 102 3.95 -5.38 16.09
N LYS A 103 3.41 -4.45 16.88
CA LYS A 103 2.40 -4.76 17.89
C LYS A 103 1.13 -5.31 17.26
N VAL A 104 0.59 -4.63 16.25
CA VAL A 104 -0.64 -5.02 15.53
C VAL A 104 -0.48 -6.41 14.91
N LEU A 105 0.65 -6.68 14.24
CA LEU A 105 0.92 -8.00 13.62
C LEU A 105 1.06 -9.11 14.66
N ARG A 106 1.70 -8.85 15.81
CA ARG A 106 1.83 -9.84 16.89
C ARG A 106 0.46 -10.22 17.45
N GLU A 107 -0.39 -9.23 17.71
CA GLU A 107 -1.74 -9.44 18.22
C GLU A 107 -2.60 -10.20 17.20
N TRP A 108 -2.45 -9.92 15.91
CA TRP A 108 -3.12 -10.66 14.84
C TRP A 108 -2.69 -12.13 14.79
N HIS A 109 -1.38 -12.42 14.73
CA HIS A 109 -0.88 -13.80 14.67
C HIS A 109 -1.23 -14.61 15.92
N GLY A 110 -1.33 -13.97 17.09
CA GLY A 110 -1.81 -14.62 18.32
C GLY A 110 -3.29 -15.03 18.30
N ARG A 111 -4.12 -14.48 17.40
CA ARG A 111 -5.51 -14.91 17.20
C ARG A 111 -5.65 -16.11 16.26
N LEU A 112 -4.62 -16.39 15.45
CA LEU A 112 -4.62 -17.47 14.45
C LEU A 112 -4.05 -18.80 14.99
N GLY A 113 -3.40 -18.78 16.14
CA GLY A 113 -2.88 -19.97 16.85
C GLY A 113 -3.85 -20.46 17.91
#